data_AF-A0A5B1QHY4-F1
#
_entry.id   AF-A0A5B1QHY4-F1
#
_cell.length_a   1.000
_cell.length_b   1.000
_cell.length_c   1.000
_cell.angle_alpha   90.00
_cell.angle_beta   90.00
_cell.angle_gamma   90.00
#
_symmetry.space_group_name_H-M   'P 1'
#
loop_
_entity.id
_entity.type
_entity.pdbx_description
1 polymer ?
#
loop_
_entity_poly.entity_id
_entity_poly.type
_entity_poly.pdbx_seq_one_letter_code
_entity_poly.pdbx_strand_id
1 'polypeptide(L)'
;MQAIIEADFRPVDLAFGEPNGATALCGAHKLEKCTDCGVDFVNLNRLSRLLVANPHLLCPPPPQALTQRLSVAINTTKEEGNTFFRSGQHEKAILRYTAAANYACQRPPWEAQQLMREELSTVLSNRSAAYWESRDMVSALADAEAVIQIKRPWSKGHFRKAKALVSLDRVEEAKEAIQLGLQFEPLNQVRVRVASAPRTRH
;
A
#
# COMPACT_ATOMS: atom_id res chain seq x y z
N MET A 1 4.11 -32.12 -20.01
CA MET A 1 3.34 -30.96 -19.54
C MET A 1 1.97 -31.36 -19.03
N GLN A 2 1.15 -32.08 -19.81
CA GLN A 2 -0.18 -32.57 -19.36
C GLN A 2 -0.13 -33.36 -18.03
N ALA A 3 0.77 -34.35 -17.93
CA ALA A 3 0.92 -35.19 -16.73
C ALA A 3 1.36 -34.44 -15.46
N ILE A 4 2.00 -33.27 -15.59
CA ILE A 4 2.42 -32.44 -14.44
C ILE A 4 1.22 -31.61 -13.96
N ILE A 5 0.43 -31.08 -14.90
CA ILE A 5 -0.79 -30.31 -14.60
C ILE A 5 -1.83 -31.19 -13.89
N GLU A 6 -1.98 -32.44 -14.32
CA GLU A 6 -2.91 -33.39 -13.72
C GLU A 6 -2.45 -33.87 -12.33
N ALA A 7 -1.14 -33.99 -12.10
CA ALA A 7 -0.60 -34.40 -10.80
C ALA A 7 -0.86 -33.36 -9.69
N ASP A 8 -0.86 -32.07 -10.04
CA ASP A 8 -1.07 -30.97 -9.10
C ASP A 8 -2.52 -30.45 -9.08
N PHE A 9 -3.40 -30.98 -9.93
CA PHE A 9 -4.79 -30.55 -9.98
C PHE A 9 -5.54 -30.95 -8.71
N ARG A 10 -6.01 -29.94 -7.97
CA ARG A 10 -6.92 -30.12 -6.84
C ARG A 10 -8.29 -29.57 -7.21
N PRO A 11 -9.34 -30.40 -7.31
CA PRO A 11 -10.67 -29.90 -7.56
C PRO A 11 -11.11 -29.01 -6.39
N VAL A 12 -11.59 -27.82 -6.71
CA VAL A 12 -12.15 -26.88 -5.73
C VAL A 12 -13.65 -26.79 -5.98
N ASP A 13 -14.43 -27.14 -4.96
CA ASP A 13 -15.88 -27.03 -5.01
C ASP A 13 -16.31 -25.54 -4.92
N LEU A 14 -16.90 -25.03 -5.99
CA LEU A 14 -17.22 -23.63 -6.17
C LEU A 14 -18.70 -23.43 -6.49
N ALA A 15 -19.28 -22.39 -5.90
CA ALA A 15 -20.62 -21.91 -6.17
C ALA A 15 -20.54 -20.48 -6.74
N PHE A 16 -21.55 -20.10 -7.51
CA PHE A 16 -21.66 -18.75 -8.07
C PHE A 16 -22.72 -17.94 -7.32
N GLY A 17 -22.34 -16.76 -6.86
CA GLY A 17 -23.21 -15.78 -6.22
C GLY A 17 -23.72 -14.71 -7.19
N GLU A 18 -24.73 -13.98 -6.76
CA GLU A 18 -25.31 -12.86 -7.51
C GLU A 18 -24.40 -11.62 -7.54
N PRO A 19 -24.58 -10.71 -8.53
CA PRO A 19 -25.47 -10.81 -9.69
C PRO A 19 -24.82 -11.59 -10.85
N ASN A 20 -25.65 -12.32 -11.62
CA ASN A 20 -25.25 -13.04 -12.86
C ASN A 20 -24.10 -14.04 -12.71
N GLY A 21 -23.87 -14.60 -11.51
CA GLY A 21 -22.78 -15.53 -11.27
C GLY A 21 -21.39 -14.88 -11.26
N ALA A 22 -21.31 -13.55 -11.10
CA ALA A 22 -20.05 -12.81 -11.08
C ALA A 22 -19.20 -13.03 -9.83
N THR A 23 -19.73 -13.68 -8.79
CA THR A 23 -19.02 -13.90 -7.52
C THR A 23 -18.76 -15.38 -7.33
N ALA A 24 -17.50 -15.80 -7.22
CA ALA A 24 -17.13 -17.15 -6.81
C ALA A 24 -17.17 -17.27 -5.28
N LEU A 25 -17.81 -18.34 -4.80
CA LEU A 25 -17.97 -18.69 -3.39
C LEU A 25 -17.57 -20.14 -3.20
N CYS A 26 -17.18 -20.55 -1.99
CA CYS A 26 -17.00 -21.97 -1.71
C CYS A 26 -18.35 -22.70 -1.77
N GLY A 27 -18.36 -23.94 -2.28
CA GLY A 27 -19.60 -24.71 -2.42
C GLY A 27 -20.32 -24.97 -1.10
N ALA A 28 -19.58 -25.41 -0.08
CA ALA A 28 -20.14 -25.79 1.22
C ALA A 28 -20.67 -24.60 2.06
N HIS A 29 -19.88 -23.53 2.21
CA HIS A 29 -20.20 -22.42 3.13
C HIS A 29 -20.68 -21.14 2.43
N LYS A 30 -20.61 -21.08 1.08
CA LYS A 30 -20.98 -19.91 0.29
C LYS A 30 -20.25 -18.62 0.70
N LEU A 31 -18.98 -18.76 1.09
CA LEU A 31 -18.11 -17.64 1.46
C LEU A 31 -17.08 -17.34 0.37
N GLU A 32 -16.75 -16.07 0.17
CA GLU A 32 -15.67 -15.66 -0.75
C GLU A 32 -14.28 -16.02 -0.21
N LYS A 33 -14.13 -16.07 1.11
CA LYS A 33 -12.93 -16.52 1.80
C LYS A 33 -13.33 -17.49 2.91
N CYS A 34 -12.80 -18.70 2.85
CA CYS A 34 -13.16 -19.76 3.78
C CYS A 34 -11.90 -20.49 4.25
N THR A 35 -11.63 -20.43 5.55
CA THR A 35 -10.52 -21.13 6.19
C THR A 35 -10.70 -22.64 6.17
N ASP A 36 -11.93 -23.11 6.34
CA ASP A 36 -12.25 -24.54 6.43
C ASP A 36 -12.07 -25.25 5.09
N CYS A 37 -12.41 -24.55 3.99
CA CYS A 37 -12.21 -25.05 2.63
C CYS A 37 -10.82 -24.70 2.06
N GLY A 38 -10.05 -23.83 2.73
CA GLY A 38 -8.75 -23.35 2.26
C GLY A 38 -8.81 -22.52 0.97
N VAL A 39 -9.90 -21.78 0.74
CA VAL A 39 -10.11 -20.99 -0.49
C VAL A 39 -10.16 -19.49 -0.22
N ASP A 40 -9.61 -18.69 -1.14
CA ASP A 40 -9.65 -17.23 -1.13
C ASP A 40 -9.94 -16.71 -2.54
N PHE A 41 -11.20 -16.39 -2.79
CA PHE A 41 -11.69 -15.84 -4.06
C PHE A 41 -11.74 -14.31 -4.07
N VAL A 42 -11.24 -13.62 -3.04
CA VAL A 42 -11.40 -12.16 -2.90
C VAL A 42 -10.88 -11.39 -4.11
N ASN A 43 -9.67 -11.74 -4.58
CA ASN A 43 -9.06 -11.08 -5.73
C ASN A 43 -9.78 -11.44 -7.05
N LEU A 44 -10.23 -12.69 -7.18
CA LEU A 44 -11.01 -13.15 -8.35
C LEU A 44 -12.34 -12.40 -8.44
N ASN A 45 -13.07 -12.33 -7.33
CA ASN A 45 -14.35 -11.63 -7.23
C ASN A 45 -14.19 -10.13 -7.46
N ARG A 46 -13.08 -9.54 -6.98
CA ARG A 46 -12.74 -8.16 -7.29
C ARG A 46 -12.54 -7.93 -8.78
N LEU A 47 -11.77 -8.78 -9.46
CA LEU A 47 -11.57 -8.68 -10.91
C LEU A 47 -12.87 -8.89 -11.68
N SER A 48 -13.65 -9.90 -11.32
CA SER A 48 -14.95 -10.18 -11.93
C SER A 48 -15.90 -8.98 -11.83
N ARG A 49 -16.04 -8.39 -10.62
CA ARG A 49 -16.85 -7.16 -10.42
C ARG A 49 -16.36 -5.99 -11.28
N LEU A 50 -15.03 -5.82 -11.44
CA LEU A 50 -14.46 -4.80 -12.32
C LEU A 50 -14.83 -5.04 -13.79
N LEU A 51 -14.78 -6.27 -14.27
CA LEU A 51 -15.13 -6.62 -15.66
C LEU A 51 -16.63 -6.47 -15.91
N VAL A 52 -17.47 -6.92 -14.98
CA VAL A 52 -18.94 -6.76 -15.05
C VAL A 52 -19.35 -5.29 -15.06
N ALA A 53 -18.66 -4.44 -14.27
CA ALA A 53 -18.89 -3.00 -14.27
C ALA A 53 -18.41 -2.32 -15.57
N ASN A 54 -17.58 -2.98 -16.38
CA ASN A 54 -17.04 -2.45 -17.63
C ASN A 54 -17.23 -3.43 -18.80
N PRO A 55 -18.47 -3.69 -19.27
CA PRO A 55 -18.75 -4.71 -20.29
C PRO A 55 -18.03 -4.51 -21.64
N HIS A 56 -17.62 -3.27 -21.94
CA HIS A 56 -16.89 -2.94 -23.17
C HIS A 56 -15.37 -3.15 -23.06
N LEU A 57 -14.86 -3.51 -21.88
CA LEU A 57 -13.45 -3.79 -21.64
C LEU A 57 -13.09 -5.20 -22.12
N LEU A 58 -12.95 -5.36 -23.43
CA LEU A 58 -12.61 -6.65 -24.05
C LEU A 58 -11.17 -7.09 -23.73
N CYS A 59 -10.28 -6.12 -23.52
CA CYS A 59 -8.91 -6.35 -23.11
C CYS A 59 -8.49 -5.26 -22.11
N PRO A 60 -7.56 -5.56 -21.18
CA PRO A 60 -7.00 -4.54 -20.32
C PRO A 60 -6.35 -3.45 -21.18
N PRO A 61 -6.66 -2.16 -20.92
CA PRO A 61 -6.09 -1.06 -21.68
C PRO A 61 -4.59 -0.95 -21.39
N PRO A 62 -3.83 -0.27 -22.27
CA PRO A 62 -2.39 -0.09 -22.06
C PRO A 62 -2.13 0.61 -20.71
N PRO A 63 -1.04 0.29 -19.99
CA PRO A 63 -0.76 0.84 -18.66
C PRO A 63 -0.68 2.36 -18.57
N GLN A 64 -0.45 3.02 -19.71
CA GLN A 64 -0.38 4.48 -19.85
C GLN A 64 -1.77 5.15 -19.86
N ALA A 65 -2.85 4.38 -20.10
CA ALA A 65 -4.22 4.88 -20.06
C ALA A 65 -4.69 5.01 -18.59
N LEU A 66 -4.23 6.08 -17.93
CA LEU A 66 -4.50 6.34 -16.52
C LEU A 66 -5.92 6.87 -16.29
N THR A 67 -6.61 6.35 -15.27
CA THR A 67 -7.88 6.91 -14.79
C THR A 67 -7.63 8.22 -14.05
N GLN A 68 -7.56 9.34 -14.79
CA GLN A 68 -7.28 10.67 -14.23
C GLN A 68 -8.27 11.07 -13.12
N ARG A 69 -9.56 10.72 -13.28
CA ARG A 69 -10.61 11.03 -12.29
C ARG A 69 -10.30 10.45 -10.91
N LEU A 70 -9.72 9.24 -10.85
CA LEU A 70 -9.38 8.59 -9.60
C LEU A 70 -8.19 9.27 -8.91
N SER A 71 -7.15 9.65 -9.67
CA SER A 71 -6.03 10.46 -9.14
C SER A 71 -6.52 11.80 -8.57
N VAL A 72 -7.47 12.46 -9.23
CA VAL A 72 -8.07 13.70 -8.73
C VAL A 72 -8.81 13.42 -7.41
N ALA A 73 -9.68 12.41 -7.37
CA ALA A 73 -10.42 12.07 -6.16
C ALA A 73 -9.51 11.72 -4.95
N ILE A 74 -8.44 10.97 -5.17
CA ILE A 74 -7.44 10.64 -4.14
C ILE A 74 -6.77 11.92 -3.64
N ASN A 75 -6.31 12.79 -4.54
CA ASN A 75 -5.64 14.02 -4.16
C ASN A 75 -6.58 14.99 -3.43
N THR A 76 -7.80 15.19 -3.92
CA THR A 76 -8.79 16.04 -3.25
C THR A 76 -9.09 15.52 -1.85
N THR A 77 -9.36 14.22 -1.70
CA THR A 77 -9.64 13.61 -0.39
C THR A 77 -8.45 13.72 0.57
N LYS A 78 -7.23 13.54 0.06
CA LYS A 78 -5.98 13.74 0.82
C LYS A 78 -5.83 15.20 1.25
N GLU A 79 -6.11 16.18 0.38
CA GLU A 79 -6.02 17.59 0.72
C GLU A 79 -7.06 18.01 1.76
N GLU A 80 -8.26 17.45 1.73
CA GLU A 80 -9.24 17.62 2.81
C GLU A 80 -8.75 17.01 4.12
N GLY A 81 -8.07 15.87 4.09
CA GLY A 81 -7.36 15.35 5.26
C GLY A 81 -6.32 16.34 5.79
N ASN A 82 -5.57 16.99 4.89
CA ASN A 82 -4.56 17.99 5.24
C ASN A 82 -5.18 19.27 5.83
N THR A 83 -6.40 19.68 5.44
CA THR A 83 -7.08 20.82 6.07
C THR A 83 -7.49 20.48 7.50
N PHE A 84 -8.12 19.33 7.73
CA PHE A 84 -8.47 18.87 9.08
C PHE A 84 -7.25 18.69 9.97
N PHE A 85 -6.15 18.14 9.43
CA PHE A 85 -4.90 17.97 10.16
C PHE A 85 -4.32 19.31 10.62
N ARG A 86 -4.30 20.33 9.73
CA ARG A 86 -3.84 21.68 10.07
C ARG A 86 -4.73 22.38 11.09
N SER A 87 -6.02 22.05 11.12
CA SER A 87 -6.98 22.56 12.10
C SER A 87 -6.98 21.80 13.44
N GLY A 88 -6.07 20.84 13.64
CA GLY A 88 -6.00 20.03 14.87
C GLY A 88 -7.10 18.97 15.00
N GLN A 89 -7.94 18.79 13.98
CA GLN A 89 -9.02 17.78 13.97
C GLN A 89 -8.48 16.44 13.46
N HIS A 90 -7.61 15.80 14.26
CA HIS A 90 -6.86 14.62 13.84
C HIS A 90 -7.74 13.40 13.51
N GLU A 91 -8.80 13.14 14.28
CA GLU A 91 -9.72 12.03 14.02
C GLU A 91 -10.41 12.13 12.65
N LYS A 92 -10.89 13.33 12.29
CA LYS A 92 -11.49 13.57 10.97
C LYS A 92 -10.46 13.47 9.85
N ALA A 93 -9.24 13.94 10.10
CA ALA A 93 -8.13 13.79 9.16
C ALA A 93 -7.84 12.30 8.87
N ILE A 94 -7.77 11.47 9.91
CA ILE A 94 -7.57 10.01 9.79
C ILE A 94 -8.66 9.37 8.92
N LEU A 95 -9.92 9.77 9.12
CA LEU A 95 -11.05 9.26 8.32
C LEU A 95 -10.91 9.62 6.84
N ARG A 96 -10.57 10.88 6.51
CA ARG A 96 -10.33 11.30 5.12
C ARG A 96 -9.12 10.60 4.52
N TYR A 97 -8.01 10.48 5.24
CA TYR A 97 -6.84 9.75 4.74
C TYR A 97 -7.15 8.26 4.51
N THR A 98 -7.96 7.64 5.35
CA THR A 98 -8.38 6.24 5.17
C THR A 98 -9.23 6.10 3.91
N ALA A 99 -10.16 7.02 3.65
CA ALA A 99 -10.92 7.05 2.41
C ALA A 99 -10.01 7.22 1.18
N ALA A 100 -9.03 8.14 1.23
CA ALA A 100 -8.05 8.33 0.16
C ALA A 100 -7.20 7.07 -0.10
N ALA A 101 -6.78 6.37 0.96
CA ALA A 101 -6.03 5.12 0.86
C ALA A 101 -6.88 4.02 0.21
N ASN A 102 -8.15 3.92 0.58
CA ASN A 102 -9.09 2.96 -0.03
C ASN A 102 -9.26 3.23 -1.54
N TYR A 103 -9.39 4.49 -1.96
CA TYR A 103 -9.46 4.85 -3.37
C TYR A 103 -8.17 4.47 -4.13
N ALA A 104 -6.99 4.70 -3.53
CA ALA A 104 -5.72 4.28 -4.13
C ALA A 104 -5.67 2.75 -4.31
N CYS A 105 -6.11 1.98 -3.31
CA CYS A 105 -6.17 0.52 -3.37
C CYS A 105 -7.18 -0.01 -4.38
N GLN A 106 -8.17 0.79 -4.80
CA GLN A 106 -9.19 0.43 -5.80
C GLN A 106 -8.72 0.59 -7.24
N ARG A 107 -7.51 1.11 -7.48
CA ARG A 107 -6.94 1.24 -8.83
C ARG A 107 -7.04 -0.07 -9.61
N PRO A 108 -7.43 -0.01 -10.90
CA PRO A 108 -7.48 -1.20 -11.72
C PRO A 108 -6.11 -1.86 -11.88
N PRO A 109 -6.05 -3.21 -11.98
CA PRO A 109 -4.79 -3.95 -12.01
C PRO A 109 -3.95 -3.73 -13.28
N TRP A 110 -4.53 -3.18 -14.35
CA TRP A 110 -3.82 -2.87 -15.60
C TRP A 110 -3.09 -1.52 -15.57
N GLU A 111 -3.41 -0.64 -14.62
CA GLU A 111 -2.68 0.62 -14.46
C GLU A 111 -1.29 0.39 -13.86
N ALA A 112 -0.36 1.30 -14.15
CA ALA A 112 0.99 1.22 -13.61
C ALA A 112 0.98 1.17 -12.07
N GLN A 113 1.46 0.06 -11.49
CA GLN A 113 1.52 -0.14 -10.04
C GLN A 113 2.30 0.98 -9.32
N GLN A 114 3.28 1.58 -9.99
CA GLN A 114 4.06 2.69 -9.45
C GLN A 114 3.19 3.88 -9.04
N LEU A 115 2.15 4.20 -9.82
CA LEU A 115 1.24 5.30 -9.50
C LEU A 115 0.48 5.04 -8.19
N MET A 116 -0.08 3.83 -8.06
CA MET A 116 -0.75 3.39 -6.84
C MET A 116 0.20 3.47 -5.62
N ARG A 117 1.44 3.00 -5.77
CA ARG A 117 2.45 3.03 -4.69
C ARG A 117 2.78 4.46 -4.26
N GLU A 118 2.91 5.38 -5.20
CA GLU A 118 3.20 6.79 -4.92
C GLU A 118 2.06 7.46 -4.17
N GLU A 119 0.84 7.35 -4.67
CA GLU A 119 -0.33 7.93 -4.01
C GLU A 119 -0.56 7.32 -2.63
N LEU A 120 -0.58 5.99 -2.52
CA LEU A 120 -0.81 5.28 -1.26
C LEU A 120 0.26 5.61 -0.22
N SER A 121 1.54 5.64 -0.59
CA SER A 121 2.62 5.96 0.35
C SER A 121 2.51 7.39 0.90
N THR A 122 2.12 8.37 0.08
CA THR A 122 1.93 9.75 0.56
C THR A 122 0.75 9.88 1.53
N VAL A 123 -0.36 9.21 1.24
CA VAL A 123 -1.56 9.22 2.08
C VAL A 123 -1.27 8.53 3.42
N LEU A 124 -0.67 7.34 3.43
CA LEU A 124 -0.33 6.62 4.65
C LEU A 124 0.70 7.36 5.50
N SER A 125 1.67 8.04 4.90
CA SER A 125 2.64 8.87 5.65
C SER A 125 1.97 10.06 6.36
N ASN A 126 0.92 10.63 5.76
CA ASN A 126 0.14 11.69 6.40
C ASN A 126 -0.79 11.13 7.47
N ARG A 127 -1.40 9.96 7.25
CA ARG A 127 -2.22 9.27 8.25
C ARG A 127 -1.41 8.84 9.48
N SER A 128 -0.20 8.32 9.28
CA SER A 128 0.78 8.06 10.35
C SER A 128 1.05 9.29 11.21
N ALA A 129 1.18 10.46 10.57
CA ALA A 129 1.34 11.73 11.28
C ALA A 129 0.11 12.08 12.12
N ALA A 130 -1.09 11.93 11.54
CA ALA A 130 -2.34 12.18 12.24
C ALA A 130 -2.54 11.25 13.44
N TYR A 131 -2.22 9.96 13.30
CA TYR A 131 -2.24 9.01 14.41
C TYR A 131 -1.29 9.43 15.53
N TRP A 132 -0.06 9.83 15.18
CA TRP A 132 0.92 10.30 16.15
C TRP A 132 0.43 11.54 16.91
N GLU A 133 -0.14 12.54 16.22
CA GLU A 133 -0.71 13.73 16.87
C GLU A 133 -1.93 13.38 17.74
N SER A 134 -2.73 12.36 17.37
CA SER A 134 -3.82 11.82 18.19
C SER A 134 -3.38 10.91 19.33
N ARG A 135 -2.06 10.74 19.54
CA ARG A 135 -1.44 9.87 20.55
C ARG A 135 -1.62 8.36 20.34
N ASP A 136 -2.04 7.93 19.16
CA ASP A 136 -2.06 6.51 18.77
C ASP A 136 -0.73 6.14 18.09
N MET A 137 0.26 5.83 18.93
CA MET A 137 1.63 5.54 18.46
C MET A 137 1.73 4.19 17.74
N VAL A 138 0.86 3.24 18.07
CA VAL A 138 0.86 1.89 17.48
C VAL A 138 0.37 1.97 16.03
N SER A 139 -0.76 2.64 15.79
CA SER A 139 -1.26 2.86 14.43
C SER A 139 -0.32 3.75 13.63
N ALA A 140 0.31 4.76 14.25
CA ALA A 140 1.32 5.58 13.60
C ALA A 140 2.53 4.77 13.13
N LEU A 141 3.02 3.85 13.96
CA LEU A 141 4.12 2.95 13.62
C LEU A 141 3.73 1.99 12.49
N ALA A 142 2.55 1.37 12.58
CA ALA A 142 2.05 0.44 11.56
C ALA A 142 1.95 1.10 10.18
N ASP A 143 1.40 2.32 10.10
CA ASP A 143 1.35 3.07 8.84
C ASP A 143 2.75 3.45 8.34
N ALA A 144 3.68 3.81 9.22
CA ALA A 144 5.05 4.13 8.83
C ALA A 144 5.80 2.90 8.27
N GLU A 145 5.60 1.72 8.86
CA GLU A 145 6.16 0.48 8.35
C GLU A 145 5.56 0.09 7.00
N ALA A 146 4.24 0.21 6.84
CA ALA A 146 3.58 -0.01 5.56
C ALA A 146 4.14 0.92 4.47
N VAL A 147 4.36 2.20 4.79
CA VAL A 147 4.99 3.16 3.88
C VAL A 147 6.39 2.70 3.45
N ILE A 148 7.22 2.21 4.37
CA ILE A 148 8.57 1.73 4.07
C ILE A 148 8.52 0.46 3.20
N GLN A 149 7.55 -0.43 3.42
CA GLN A 149 7.36 -1.60 2.57
C GLN A 149 6.93 -1.22 1.14
N ILE A 150 6.08 -0.21 0.99
CA ILE A 150 5.58 0.26 -0.31
C ILE A 150 6.68 1.04 -1.06
N LYS A 151 7.37 1.94 -0.36
CA LYS A 151 8.34 2.90 -0.90
C LYS A 151 9.55 3.01 0.04
N ARG A 152 10.40 2.00 0.02
CA ARG A 152 11.60 1.92 0.87
C ARG A 152 12.59 3.08 0.71
N PRO A 153 12.96 3.54 -0.50
CA PRO A 153 13.89 4.66 -0.67
C PRO A 153 13.17 6.00 -0.47
N TRP A 154 12.59 6.21 0.71
CA TRP A 154 11.91 7.44 1.07
C TRP A 154 12.17 7.82 2.53
N SER A 155 13.04 8.79 2.71
CA SER A 155 13.49 9.27 4.03
C SER A 155 12.35 9.68 4.95
N LYS A 156 11.31 10.33 4.42
CA LYS A 156 10.12 10.75 5.20
C LYS A 156 9.40 9.57 5.85
N GLY A 157 9.34 8.41 5.19
CA GLY A 157 8.74 7.19 5.76
C GLY A 157 9.52 6.70 6.98
N HIS A 158 10.85 6.64 6.85
CA HIS A 158 11.75 6.28 7.96
C HIS A 158 11.68 7.28 9.12
N PHE A 159 11.57 8.57 8.84
CA PHE A 159 11.37 9.60 9.86
C PHE A 159 10.06 9.40 10.64
N ARG A 160 8.95 9.05 9.96
CA ARG A 160 7.68 8.73 10.64
C ARG A 160 7.84 7.52 11.57
N LYS A 161 8.51 6.46 11.10
CA LYS A 161 8.78 5.26 11.91
C LYS A 161 9.58 5.60 13.16
N ALA A 162 10.67 6.37 12.99
CA ALA A 162 11.50 6.79 14.12
C ALA A 162 10.71 7.65 15.13
N LYS A 163 9.90 8.61 14.66
CA LYS A 163 9.08 9.46 15.54
C LYS A 163 8.10 8.62 16.38
N ALA A 164 7.47 7.61 15.78
CA ALA A 164 6.57 6.71 16.49
C ALA A 164 7.32 5.80 17.48
N LEU A 165 8.48 5.26 17.10
CA LEU A 165 9.31 4.41 17.97
C LEU A 165 9.83 5.16 19.20
N VAL A 166 10.27 6.42 19.05
CA VAL A 166 10.68 7.26 20.20
C VAL A 166 9.51 7.44 21.18
N SER A 167 8.30 7.68 20.67
CA SER A 167 7.11 7.80 21.52
C SER A 167 6.67 6.48 22.19
N LEU A 168 7.18 5.34 21.72
CA LEU A 168 6.99 4.02 22.32
C LEU A 168 8.19 3.58 23.18
N ASP A 169 9.13 4.48 23.48
CA ASP A 169 10.36 4.21 24.24
C ASP A 169 11.31 3.18 23.58
N ARG A 170 11.17 2.96 22.27
CA ARG A 170 11.98 2.04 21.46
C ARG A 170 13.11 2.80 20.75
N VAL A 171 13.99 3.41 21.53
CA VAL A 171 14.97 4.40 21.05
C VAL A 171 16.02 3.79 20.11
N GLU A 172 16.52 2.58 20.39
CA GLU A 172 17.55 1.95 19.54
C GLU A 172 17.01 1.67 18.12
N GLU A 173 15.80 1.12 18.01
CA GLU A 173 15.15 0.90 16.72
C GLU A 173 14.84 2.22 15.98
N ALA A 174 14.54 3.29 16.72
CA ALA A 174 14.33 4.61 16.13
C ALA A 174 15.62 5.15 15.51
N LYS A 175 16.76 4.95 16.17
CA LYS A 175 18.08 5.35 15.67
C LYS A 175 18.42 4.61 14.38
N GLU A 176 18.19 3.30 14.33
CA GLU A 176 18.39 2.49 13.11
C GLU A 176 17.50 3.00 11.95
N ALA A 177 16.23 3.30 12.23
CA ALA A 177 15.31 3.84 11.25
C ALA A 177 15.80 5.19 10.69
N ILE A 178 16.25 6.12 11.54
CA ILE A 178 16.82 7.40 11.10
C ILE A 178 18.08 7.18 10.26
N GLN A 179 19.00 6.34 10.72
CA GLN A 179 20.24 6.04 9.99
C GLN A 179 19.97 5.50 8.59
N LEU A 180 19.01 4.57 8.46
CA LEU A 180 18.60 4.05 7.16
C LEU A 180 17.92 5.12 6.31
N GLY A 181 17.03 5.92 6.89
CA GLY A 181 16.36 7.03 6.19
C GLY A 181 17.33 8.06 5.62
N LEU A 182 18.36 8.39 6.38
CA LEU A 182 19.42 9.34 6.01
C LEU A 182 20.26 8.88 4.80
N GLN A 183 20.33 7.58 4.53
CA GLN A 183 21.02 7.05 3.33
C GLN A 183 20.27 7.40 2.03
N PHE A 184 18.97 7.69 2.12
CA PHE A 184 18.12 8.02 0.97
C PHE A 184 17.95 9.52 0.75
N GLU A 185 18.50 10.37 1.62
CA GLU A 185 18.48 11.82 1.44
C GLU A 185 19.49 12.22 0.34
N PRO A 186 19.07 12.94 -0.72
CA PRO A 186 19.96 13.33 -1.81
C PRO A 186 21.13 14.22 -1.34
N LEU A 187 20.94 14.98 -0.26
CA LEU A 187 21.97 15.83 0.35
C LEU A 187 23.05 15.03 1.12
N ASN A 188 22.75 13.78 1.51
CA ASN A 188 23.70 12.91 2.21
C ASN A 188 24.59 12.09 1.26
N GLN A 189 24.30 12.07 -0.04
CA GLN A 189 25.16 11.45 -1.05
C GLN A 189 26.51 12.16 -1.23
N VAL A 190 26.72 13.34 -0.61
CA VAL A 190 27.93 14.14 -0.78
C VAL A 190 29.09 13.71 0.15
N ARG A 191 28.92 12.76 1.08
CA ARG A 191 29.97 12.47 2.08
C ARG A 191 30.24 10.99 2.36
N VAL A 192 30.46 10.19 1.30
CA VAL A 192 31.38 9.05 1.39
C VAL A 192 32.26 9.00 0.13
N ARG A 193 33.08 10.05 -0.07
CA ARG A 193 34.33 9.83 -0.82
C ARG A 193 35.23 9.02 0.10
N VAL A 194 35.27 7.72 -0.13
CA VAL A 194 36.26 6.82 0.45
C VAL A 194 37.62 7.48 0.21
N ALA A 195 38.25 7.94 1.29
CA ALA A 195 39.63 8.41 1.24
C ALA A 195 40.50 7.18 0.96
N SER A 196 40.68 6.84 -0.31
CA SER A 196 41.67 5.87 -0.74
C SER A 196 43.04 6.47 -0.44
N ALA A 197 43.68 5.99 0.63
CA ALA A 197 45.05 6.34 0.96
C ALA A 197 45.98 6.04 -0.24
N PRO A 198 46.99 6.87 -0.51
CA PRO A 198 47.92 6.63 -1.61
C PRO A 198 48.73 5.37 -1.30
N ARG A 199 48.63 4.35 -2.17
CA ARG A 199 49.55 3.21 -2.16
C ARG A 199 50.94 3.72 -2.51
N THR A 200 51.81 3.86 -1.52
CA THR A 200 53.26 3.99 -1.73
C THR A 200 53.74 2.70 -2.39
N ARG A 201 54.22 2.82 -3.63
CA ARG A 201 54.95 1.74 -4.31
C ARG A 201 56.39 1.73 -3.79
N HIS A 202 56.81 0.60 -3.24
CA HIS A 202 58.22 0.22 -3.14
C HIS A 202 58.59 -0.61 -4.36
#